data_AF-A0A351ZY60-F1
#
_entry.id   AF-A0A351ZY60-F1
#
_cell.length_a   1.000
_cell.length_b   1.000
_cell.length_c   1.000
_cell.angle_alpha   90.00
_cell.angle_beta   90.00
_cell.angle_gamma   90.00
#
_symmetry.space_group_name_H-M   'P 1'
#
loop_
_entity.id
_entity.type
_entity.pdbx_description
1 polymer ?
#
loop_
_entity_poly.entity_id
_entity_poly.type
_entity_poly.pdbx_seq_one_letter_code
_entity_poly.pdbx_strand_id
1 'polypeptide(L)' 'MTVRVAATDVPAWQQLLCVVLSTGAFFGAVWLASRIYRIGILSYGKKPKLKEIVRWITLRV' A
#
# COMPACT_ATOMS: atom_id res chain seq x y z
N MET A 1 -6.52 2.08 -23.21
CA MET A 1 -7.17 3.37 -23.58
C MET A 1 -6.10 4.41 -23.97
N THR A 2 -5.27 4.12 -24.97
CA THR A 2 -4.29 5.10 -25.51
C THR A 2 -4.96 6.15 -26.41
N VAL A 3 -6.12 5.81 -26.99
CA VAL A 3 -6.91 6.69 -27.86
C VAL A 3 -7.37 7.97 -27.16
N ARG A 4 -7.69 7.94 -25.85
CA ARG A 4 -8.16 9.13 -25.12
C ARG A 4 -7.08 10.22 -24.99
N VAL A 5 -5.83 9.82 -24.81
CA VAL A 5 -4.70 10.74 -24.67
C VAL A 5 -4.32 11.37 -26.01
N ALA A 6 -4.56 10.67 -27.13
CA ALA A 6 -4.27 11.16 -28.47
C ALA A 6 -5.38 12.08 -29.05
N ALA A 7 -6.62 11.95 -28.56
CA ALA A 7 -7.78 12.68 -29.08
C ALA A 7 -8.21 13.89 -28.23
N THR A 8 -7.72 14.02 -26.98
CA THR A 8 -8.07 15.12 -26.07
C THR A 8 -6.82 15.65 -25.37
N ASP A 9 -6.73 16.97 -25.17
CA ASP A 9 -5.69 17.58 -24.34
C ASP A 9 -5.87 17.15 -22.88
N VAL A 10 -5.25 16.04 -22.50
CA VAL A 10 -5.24 15.54 -21.13
C VAL A 10 -4.13 16.27 -20.37
N PRO A 11 -4.43 16.96 -19.27
CA PRO A 11 -3.42 17.63 -18.46
C PRO A 11 -2.36 16.62 -17.98
N ALA A 12 -1.07 16.92 -18.24
CA ALA A 12 0.06 16.05 -17.88
C ALA A 12 0.08 15.68 -16.38
N TRP A 13 -0.44 16.55 -15.51
CA TRP A 13 -0.60 16.29 -14.09
C TRP A 13 -1.48 15.07 -13.79
N GLN A 14 -2.52 14.78 -14.57
CA GLN A 14 -3.38 13.61 -14.34
C GLN A 14 -2.61 12.29 -14.56
N GLN A 15 -1.78 12.24 -15.60
CA GLN A 15 -0.95 11.06 -15.88
C GLN A 15 0.10 10.87 -14.77
N LEU A 16 0.74 11.95 -14.36
CA LEU A 16 1.72 11.91 -13.27
C LEU A 16 1.05 11.49 -11.95
N LEU A 17 -0.14 12.01 -11.63
CA LEU A 17 -0.93 11.60 -10.46
C LEU A 17 -1.24 10.10 -10.47
N CYS A 18 -1.68 9.55 -11.61
CA CYS A 18 -1.96 8.12 -11.73
C CYS A 18 -0.73 7.26 -11.45
N VAL A 19 0.43 7.64 -11.99
CA VAL A 19 1.70 6.92 -11.76
C VAL A 19 2.13 7.04 -10.30
N VAL A 20 2.03 8.23 -9.71
CA VAL A 20 2.37 8.48 -8.31
C VAL A 20 1.46 7.71 -7.37
N LEU A 21 0.15 7.70 -7.61
CA LEU A 21 -0.81 6.95 -6.80
C LEU A 21 -0.59 5.44 -6.91
N SER A 22 -0.39 4.93 -8.12
CA SER A 22 -0.13 3.51 -8.34
C SER A 22 1.16 3.05 -7.63
N THR A 23 2.23 3.83 -7.81
CA THR A 23 3.54 3.55 -7.20
C THR A 23 3.47 3.71 -5.68
N GLY A 24 2.85 4.77 -5.19
CA GLY A 24 2.66 5.03 -3.76
C GLY A 24 1.80 3.96 -3.08
N ALA A 25 0.73 3.49 -3.73
CA ALA A 25 -0.10 2.39 -3.23
C ALA A 25 0.69 1.08 -3.15
N PHE A 26 1.50 0.77 -4.17
CA PHE A 26 2.36 -0.40 -4.16
C PHE A 26 3.38 -0.36 -3.01
N PHE A 27 4.14 0.74 -2.88
CA PHE A 27 5.09 0.89 -1.78
C PHE A 27 4.42 0.91 -0.41
N GLY A 28 3.25 1.54 -0.29
CA GLY A 28 2.45 1.53 0.94
C GLY A 28 2.01 0.13 1.34
N ALA A 29 1.55 -0.68 0.38
CA ALA A 29 1.17 -2.07 0.62
C ALA A 29 2.37 -2.95 1.01
N VAL A 30 3.50 -2.82 0.31
CA VAL A 30 4.74 -3.55 0.62
C VAL A 30 5.27 -3.16 2.01
N TRP A 31 5.27 -1.87 2.33
CA TRP A 31 5.66 -1.37 3.65
C TRP A 31 4.77 -1.97 4.74
N LEU A 32 3.46 -1.94 4.55
CA LEU A 32 2.50 -2.51 5.50
C LEU A 32 2.71 -4.01 5.70
N ALA A 33 2.83 -4.77 4.61
CA ALA A 33 3.06 -6.21 4.64
C ALA A 33 4.38 -6.56 5.36
N SER A 34 5.45 -5.80 5.10
CA SER A 34 6.75 -6.01 5.74
C SER A 34 6.69 -5.77 7.26
N ARG A 35 5.93 -4.76 7.71
CA ARG A 35 5.73 -4.45 9.13
C ARG A 35 4.94 -5.56 9.83
N ILE A 36 3.86 -6.04 9.21
CA ILE A 36 3.05 -7.14 9.74
C ILE A 36 3.87 -8.42 9.84
N TYR A 37 4.68 -8.73 8.83
CA TYR A 37 5.54 -9.92 8.83
C TYR A 37 6.57 -9.89 9.97
N ARG A 38 7.26 -8.75 10.16
CA ARG A 38 8.28 -8.60 11.22
C ARG A 38 7.74 -8.78 12.64
N ILE A 39 6.49 -8.40 12.89
CA ILE A 39 5.88 -8.52 14.22
C ILE A 39 5.15 -9.87 14.36
N GLY A 40 4.50 -10.31 13.29
CA GLY A 40 3.75 -11.57 13.25
C GLY A 40 4.64 -12.80 13.41
N ILE A 41 5.88 -12.78 12.92
CA ILE A 41 6.84 -13.89 13.08
C ILE A 41 7.15 -14.19 14.56
N LEU A 42 7.02 -13.20 15.45
CA LEU A 42 7.29 -13.35 16.88
C LEU A 42 6.06 -13.86 17.66
N SER A 43 4.88 -13.88 17.05
CA SER A 43 3.66 -14.41 17.67
C SER A 43 3.58 -15.93 17.54
N TYR A 44 4.41 -16.63 18.29
CA TYR A 44 4.35 -18.09 18.38
C TYR A 44 3.14 -18.54 19.21
N GLY A 45 2.31 -19.44 18.66
CA GLY A 45 1.32 -20.22 19.42
C GLY A 45 -0.05 -19.58 19.69
N LYS A 46 -0.29 -18.31 19.32
CA LYS A 46 -1.64 -17.70 19.41
C LYS A 46 -2.19 -17.35 18.03
N LYS A 47 -3.43 -17.72 17.75
CA LYS A 47 -4.16 -17.29 16.54
C LYS A 47 -4.40 -15.78 16.66
N PRO A 48 -3.77 -14.95 15.81
CA PRO A 48 -3.89 -13.51 15.94
C PRO A 48 -5.34 -13.09 15.64
N LYS A 49 -5.91 -12.27 16.52
CA LYS A 49 -7.21 -11.63 16.25
C LYS A 49 -7.01 -10.41 15.36
N LEU A 50 -8.03 -10.04 14.57
CA LEU A 50 -8.01 -8.83 13.72
C LEU A 50 -7.59 -7.56 14.49
N LYS A 51 -7.97 -7.45 15.78
CA LYS A 51 -7.56 -6.34 16.65
C LYS A 51 -6.05 -6.29 16.92
N GLU A 52 -5.37 -7.44 16.97
CA GLU A 52 -3.92 -7.51 17.19
C GLU A 52 -3.16 -7.13 15.92
N ILE A 53 -3.65 -7.56 14.76
CA ILE A 53 -3.08 -7.20 13.45
C ILE A 53 -3.09 -5.68 13.26
N VAL A 54 -4.21 -5.01 13.56
CA VAL A 54 -4.30 -3.55 13.50
C VAL A 54 -3.35 -2.89 14.51
N ARG A 55 -3.22 -3.47 15.71
CA ARG A 55 -2.29 -2.98 16.73
C ARG A 55 -0.82 -3.09 16.29
N TRP A 56 -0.45 -4.13 15.55
CA TRP A 56 0.92 -4.29 15.00
C TRP A 56 1.27 -3.24 13.93
N ILE A 57 0.26 -2.78 13.19
CA ILE A 57 0.44 -1.70 12.21
C ILE A 57 0.74 -0.37 12.92
N THR A 58 0.10 -0.11 14.07
CA THR A 58 0.25 1.15 14.83
C THR A 58 1.38 1.13 15.86
N LEU A 59 1.75 -0.04 16.40
CA LEU A 59 2.85 -0.18 17.36
C LEU A 59 4.18 0.15 16.66
N ARG A 60 4.65 1.39 16.86
CA ARG A 60 6.06 1.77 16.75
C ARG A 60 6.81 1.10 17.90
N VAL A 61 7.29 -0.11 17.68
CA VAL A 61 8.58 -0.53 18.23
C VAL A 61 9.63 -0.18 17.19
#